data_AF-A0A519KRH4-F1
#
_entry.id   AF-A0A519KRH4-F1
#
_cell.length_a   1.000
_cell.length_b   1.000
_cell.length_c   1.000
_cell.angle_alpha   90.00
_cell.angle_beta   90.00
_cell.angle_gamma   90.00
#
_symmetry.space_group_name_H-M   'P 1'
#
loop_
_entity.id
_entity.type
_entity.pdbx_description
1 polymer ?
#
loop_
_entity_poly.entity_id
_entity_poly.type
_entity_poly.pdbx_seq_one_letter_code
_entity_poly.pdbx_strand_id
1 'polypeptide(L)'
;MADNPYKSMPDRQFWRRGVEGWSEGTYKNLYIPRFPITRKTRISTAGSCFAQNIGRELRARKYNYQDFEPSPVPRLDLKTYGYGLFSGRYG
;
A
#
# COMPACT_ATOMS: atom_id res chain seq x y z
N MET A 1 -32.62 -26.71 3.05
CA MET A 1 -31.55 -25.70 3.23
C MET A 1 -31.67 -24.70 2.09
N ALA A 2 -31.79 -23.40 2.38
CA ALA A 2 -31.97 -22.39 1.34
C ALA A 2 -30.71 -22.28 0.46
N ASP A 3 -30.90 -22.40 -0.86
CA ASP A 3 -29.82 -22.19 -1.82
C ASP A 3 -29.52 -20.69 -1.91
N ASN A 4 -28.24 -20.34 -1.82
CA ASN A 4 -27.80 -18.96 -1.89
C ASN A 4 -26.49 -18.86 -2.70
N PRO A 5 -26.25 -17.73 -3.40
CA PRO A 5 -25.14 -17.58 -4.33
C PRO A 5 -23.75 -17.58 -3.66
N TYR A 6 -23.68 -17.55 -2.33
CA TYR A 6 -22.43 -17.49 -1.58
C TYR A 6 -21.92 -18.87 -1.15
N LYS A 7 -22.75 -19.91 -1.25
CA LYS A 7 -22.43 -21.25 -0.73
C LYS A 7 -21.19 -21.88 -1.38
N SER A 8 -20.98 -21.65 -2.68
CA SER A 8 -19.84 -22.16 -3.45
C SER A 8 -18.65 -21.20 -3.52
N MET A 9 -18.73 -20.04 -2.85
CA MET A 9 -17.68 -19.04 -2.94
C MET A 9 -16.44 -19.43 -2.11
N PRO A 10 -15.22 -19.12 -2.58
CA PRO A 10 -13.98 -19.45 -1.87
C PRO A 10 -13.87 -18.80 -0.49
N ASP A 11 -13.17 -19.45 0.44
CA ASP A 11 -12.99 -18.99 1.82
C ASP A 11 -12.46 -17.55 1.94
N ARG A 12 -11.56 -17.13 1.04
CA ARG A 12 -11.02 -15.75 1.02
C ARG A 12 -12.09 -14.66 0.86
N GLN A 13 -13.29 -15.01 0.40
CA GLN A 13 -14.41 -14.09 0.25
C GLN A 13 -15.25 -13.95 1.53
N PHE A 14 -14.90 -14.66 2.61
CA PHE A 14 -15.59 -14.63 3.89
C PHE A 14 -14.61 -14.33 5.01
N TRP A 15 -14.88 -13.28 5.79
CA TRP A 15 -14.00 -12.87 6.89
C TRP A 15 -13.69 -14.01 7.87
N ARG A 16 -14.73 -14.72 8.31
CA ARG A 16 -14.61 -15.84 9.26
C ARG A 16 -13.74 -17.01 8.78
N ARG A 17 -13.63 -17.20 7.45
CA ARG A 17 -12.89 -18.32 6.87
C ARG A 17 -11.54 -17.91 6.30
N GLY A 18 -11.45 -16.71 5.76
CA GLY A 18 -10.27 -16.19 5.06
C GLY A 18 -9.37 -15.26 5.89
N VAL A 19 -9.83 -14.76 7.04
CA VAL A 19 -9.09 -13.77 7.85
C VAL A 19 -9.05 -14.17 9.32
N GLU A 20 -10.19 -14.57 9.88
CA GLU A 20 -10.28 -15.01 11.27
C GLU A 20 -9.43 -16.27 11.51
N GLY A 21 -8.67 -16.30 12.61
CA GLY A 21 -7.76 -17.39 12.97
C GLY A 21 -6.37 -17.33 12.31
N TRP A 22 -6.12 -16.37 11.41
CA TRP A 22 -4.79 -16.13 10.85
C TRP A 22 -4.00 -15.16 11.74
N SER A 23 -2.70 -15.41 11.88
CA SER A 23 -1.77 -14.48 12.54
C SER A 23 -1.21 -13.47 11.55
N GLU A 24 -0.61 -12.39 12.05
CA GLU A 24 0.05 -11.42 11.20
C GLU A 24 1.09 -12.09 10.27
N GLY A 25 1.02 -11.76 8.98
CA GLY A 25 1.92 -12.30 7.96
C GLY A 25 1.65 -13.73 7.51
N THR A 26 0.70 -14.46 8.11
CA THR A 26 0.40 -15.84 7.67
C THR A 26 -0.72 -15.93 6.66
N TYR A 27 -1.51 -14.86 6.46
CA TYR A 27 -2.62 -14.80 5.50
C TYR A 27 -2.26 -15.38 4.13
N LYS A 28 -3.01 -16.37 3.66
CA LYS A 28 -2.88 -16.90 2.29
C LYS A 28 -4.02 -16.43 1.41
N ASN A 29 -3.70 -16.01 0.19
CA ASN A 29 -4.67 -15.65 -0.85
C ASN A 29 -5.69 -14.56 -0.44
N LEU A 30 -5.37 -13.73 0.56
CA LEU A 30 -6.23 -12.62 0.99
C LEU A 30 -6.48 -11.66 -0.17
N TYR A 31 -5.45 -11.42 -0.98
CA TYR A 31 -5.51 -10.63 -2.19
C TYR A 31 -4.78 -11.35 -3.31
N ILE A 32 -5.42 -11.42 -4.49
CA ILE A 32 -4.78 -11.86 -5.73
C ILE A 32 -4.65 -10.63 -6.63
N PRO A 33 -3.43 -10.09 -6.79
CA PRO A 33 -3.24 -8.91 -7.62
C PRO A 33 -3.50 -9.24 -9.08
N ARG A 34 -4.29 -8.39 -9.76
CA ARG A 34 -4.42 -8.45 -11.23
C ARG A 34 -3.10 -8.13 -11.93
N PHE A 35 -2.29 -7.24 -11.34
CA PHE A 35 -0.99 -6.85 -11.84
C PHE A 35 0.06 -6.95 -10.72
N PRO A 36 1.18 -7.64 -10.95
CA PRO A 36 2.25 -7.73 -9.95
C PRO A 36 2.93 -6.36 -9.78
N ILE A 37 3.15 -5.96 -8.52
CA ILE A 37 3.98 -4.80 -8.19
C ILE A 37 5.42 -5.30 -8.02
N THR A 38 6.26 -4.99 -9.00
CA THR A 38 7.66 -5.41 -9.03
C THR A 38 8.59 -4.30 -8.58
N ARG A 39 9.88 -4.59 -8.41
CA ARG A 39 10.89 -3.56 -8.14
C ARG A 39 11.07 -2.55 -9.27
N LYS A 40 10.65 -2.87 -10.50
CA LYS A 40 10.71 -1.96 -11.65
C LYS A 40 9.47 -1.08 -11.77
N THR A 41 8.36 -1.47 -11.15
CA THR A 41 7.09 -0.73 -11.20
C THR A 41 7.29 0.65 -10.58
N ARG A 42 7.08 1.71 -11.37
CA ARG A 42 7.08 3.08 -10.87
C ARG A 42 5.86 3.29 -9.99
N ILE A 43 6.07 3.73 -8.75
CA ILE A 43 4.99 3.93 -7.77
C ILE A 43 5.03 5.36 -7.28
N SER A 44 3.85 5.98 -7.23
CA SER A 44 3.66 7.30 -6.65
C SER A 44 2.58 7.25 -5.58
N THR A 45 2.70 8.09 -4.55
CA THR A 45 1.66 8.24 -3.52
C THR A 45 1.22 9.69 -3.43
N ALA A 46 -0.07 9.89 -3.19
CA ALA A 46 -0.70 11.19 -2.92
C ALA A 46 -1.81 10.99 -1.88
N GLY A 47 -2.17 12.04 -1.13
CA GLY A 47 -3.37 12.03 -0.28
C GLY A 47 -3.11 12.03 1.22
N SER A 48 -3.56 10.99 1.93
CA SER A 48 -3.70 10.98 3.39
C SER A 48 -2.51 10.37 4.15
N CYS A 49 -2.57 10.37 5.49
CA CYS A 49 -1.59 9.71 6.38
C CYS A 49 -1.31 8.25 6.00
N PHE A 50 -2.30 7.52 5.49
CA PHE A 50 -2.11 6.16 5.01
C PHE A 50 -1.15 6.11 3.82
N ALA A 51 -1.32 7.02 2.85
CA ALA A 51 -0.46 7.10 1.68
C ALA A 51 0.98 7.53 2.06
N GLN A 52 1.16 8.39 3.06
CA GLN A 52 2.48 8.72 3.62
C GLN A 52 3.17 7.46 4.19
N ASN A 53 2.41 6.67 4.96
CA ASN A 53 2.92 5.45 5.57
C ASN A 53 3.35 4.44 4.51
N ILE A 54 2.51 4.20 3.51
CA ILE A 54 2.83 3.30 2.39
C ILE A 54 4.04 3.80 1.60
N GLY A 55 4.11 5.09 1.29
CA GLY A 55 5.24 5.69 0.56
C GLY A 55 6.57 5.49 1.30
N ARG A 56 6.58 5.73 2.62
CA ARG A 56 7.76 5.50 3.47
C ARG A 56 8.21 4.04 3.43
N GLU A 57 7.29 3.09 3.59
CA GLU A 57 7.61 1.66 3.57
C GLU A 57 8.12 1.18 2.20
N LEU A 58 7.56 1.68 1.10
CA LEU A 58 8.01 1.35 -0.25
C LEU A 58 9.46 1.81 -0.50
N ARG A 59 9.80 3.03 -0.07
CA ARG A 59 11.18 3.55 -0.13
C ARG A 59 12.13 2.73 0.73
N ALA A 60 11.77 2.48 1.99
CA ALA A 60 12.58 1.69 2.91
C ALA A 60 12.86 0.28 2.36
N ARG A 61 11.88 -0.30 1.68
CA ARG A 61 12.00 -1.61 1.04
C ARG A 61 12.69 -1.57 -0.32
N LYS A 62 13.12 -0.41 -0.84
CA LYS A 62 13.80 -0.21 -2.14
C LYS A 62 12.93 -0.55 -3.37
N TYR A 63 11.64 -0.21 -3.33
CA TYR A 63 10.82 -0.18 -4.54
C TYR A 63 11.14 1.05 -5.38
N ASN A 64 10.77 1.03 -6.66
CA ASN A 64 10.93 2.16 -7.58
C ASN A 64 9.87 3.24 -7.31
N TYR A 65 9.98 3.83 -6.12
CA TYR A 65 9.13 4.91 -5.64
C TYR A 65 9.62 6.23 -6.24
N GLN A 66 8.70 6.99 -6.80
CA GLN A 66 9.01 8.25 -7.46
C GLN A 66 8.79 9.43 -6.51
N ASP A 67 9.83 10.23 -6.35
CA ASP A 67 9.76 11.56 -5.75
C ASP A 67 10.02 12.58 -6.86
N PHE A 68 9.00 13.37 -7.19
CA PHE A 68 9.04 14.39 -8.23
C PHE A 68 9.30 15.79 -7.68
N GLU A 69 9.23 15.98 -6.36
CA GLU A 69 9.54 17.24 -5.70
C GLU A 69 10.55 17.01 -4.58
N PRO A 70 11.80 16.62 -4.91
CA PRO A 70 12.84 16.50 -3.92
C PRO A 70 13.18 17.88 -3.33
N SER A 71 13.80 17.87 -2.15
CA SER A 71 14.24 19.11 -1.52
C SER A 71 15.19 19.88 -2.44
N PRO A 72 14.97 21.18 -2.68
CA PRO A 72 15.86 21.99 -3.50
C PRO A 72 17.21 22.25 -2.81
N VAL A 73 17.30 22.09 -1.48
CA VAL A 73 18.52 22.35 -0.71
C VAL A 73 18.74 21.31 0.40
N PRO A 74 19.99 20.90 0.70
CA PRO A 74 20.27 19.80 1.63
C PRO A 74 19.85 20.01 3.10
N ARG A 75 19.70 21.27 3.54
CA ARG A 75 19.44 21.62 4.96
C ARG A 75 18.04 22.16 5.22
N LEU A 76 17.12 21.92 4.29
CA LEU A 76 15.73 22.34 4.47
C LEU A 76 15.05 21.46 5.51
N ASP A 77 14.23 22.05 6.39
CA ASP A 77 13.32 21.28 7.23
C ASP A 77 12.21 20.67 6.37
N LEU A 78 12.47 19.45 5.89
CA LEU A 78 11.57 18.76 4.96
C LEU A 78 10.16 18.61 5.52
N LYS A 79 10.02 18.36 6.82
CA LYS A 79 8.69 18.15 7.44
C LYS A 79 7.91 19.45 7.46
N THR A 80 8.54 20.54 7.91
CA THR A 80 7.88 21.85 7.98
C THR A 80 7.42 22.33 6.62
N TYR A 81 8.17 22.01 5.56
CA TYR A 81 7.82 22.42 4.18
C TYR A 81 7.18 21.31 3.33
N GLY A 82 6.80 20.18 3.94
CA GLY A 82 6.06 19.09 3.29
C GLY A 82 6.85 18.22 2.30
N TYR A 83 8.17 18.33 2.24
CA TYR A 83 9.02 17.53 1.35
C TYR A 83 9.13 16.08 1.80
N GLY A 84 9.18 15.16 0.83
CA GLY A 84 9.35 13.73 1.09
C GLY A 84 8.16 13.04 1.75
N LEU A 85 7.03 13.72 2.00
CA LEU A 85 5.81 13.11 2.52
C LEU A 85 5.13 12.20 1.49
N PHE A 86 5.15 12.63 0.22
CA PHE A 86 4.50 11.99 -0.91
C PHE A 86 5.40 12.05 -2.15
N SER A 87 4.86 11.71 -3.32
CA SER A 87 5.58 11.83 -4.60
C SER A 87 5.66 13.25 -5.12
N GLY A 88 4.84 14.14 -4.58
CA GLY A 88 4.86 15.58 -4.81
C GLY A 88 4.11 16.24 -3.65
N ARG A 89 4.25 17.54 -3.47
CA ARG A 89 3.45 18.23 -2.44
C ARG A 89 2.04 18.44 -2.97
N TYR A 90 1.06 18.11 -2.15
CA TYR A 90 -0.35 18.31 -2.42
C TYR A 90 -0.85 19.29 -1.35
N GLY A 91 -1.61 20.30 -1.77
CA GLY A 91 -2.12 21.37 -0.91
C GLY A 91 -3.10 20.88 0.16
#